data_AF-M5Q258-F1
#
_entry.id   AF-M5Q258-F1
#
_cell.length_a   1.000
_cell.length_b   1.000
_cell.length_c   1.000
_cell.angle_alpha   90.00
_cell.angle_beta   90.00
_cell.angle_gamma   90.00
#
_symmetry.space_group_name_H-M   'P 1'
#
loop_
_entity.id
_entity.type
_entity.pdbx_description
1 polymer ?
#
loop_
_entity_poly.entity_id
_entity_poly.type
_entity_poly.pdbx_seq_one_letter_code
_entity_poly.pdbx_strand_id
1 'polypeptide(L)'
;MQSVDQIIDSLRLHLPEFIARAEVPTLLGGMVSAKTLANADSQLEGPEGSFRCGRKVVYPKESLLRWLRPRLAMIREDGDAK
;
A
#
# COMPACT_ATOMS: atom_id res chain seq x y z
N MET A 1 1.14 -21.23 7.14
CA MET A 1 0.33 -20.00 7.04
C MET A 1 1.26 -18.83 7.23
N GLN A 2 1.43 -17.95 6.24
CA GLN A 2 2.16 -16.70 6.45
C GLN A 2 1.20 -15.68 7.06
N SER A 3 1.49 -15.14 8.24
CA SER A 3 0.65 -14.09 8.85
C SER A 3 0.76 -12.78 8.07
N VAL A 4 -0.26 -11.92 8.13
CA VAL A 4 -0.24 -10.58 7.48
C VAL A 4 0.99 -9.77 7.90
N ASP A 5 1.40 -9.88 9.16
CA ASP A 5 2.60 -9.23 9.69
C ASP A 5 3.90 -9.70 9.00
N GLN A 6 4.02 -10.99 8.63
CA GLN A 6 5.20 -11.52 7.91
C GLN A 6 5.31 -10.95 6.48
N ILE A 7 4.17 -10.76 5.82
CA ILE A 7 4.11 -10.14 4.49
C ILE A 7 4.51 -8.67 4.58
N ILE A 8 3.98 -7.95 5.56
CA ILE A 8 4.31 -6.54 5.81
C ILE A 8 5.80 -6.37 6.12
N ASP A 9 6.38 -7.24 6.96
CA ASP A 9 7.81 -7.20 7.29
C ASP A 9 8.70 -7.48 6.06
N SER A 10 8.34 -8.48 5.25
CA SER A 10 9.04 -8.77 3.99
C SER A 10 9.00 -7.59 3.01
N LEU A 11 7.84 -6.93 2.89
CA LEU A 11 7.68 -5.71 2.10
C LEU A 11 8.54 -4.57 2.66
N ARG A 12 8.59 -4.40 3.98
CA ARG A 12 9.40 -3.36 4.65
C ARG A 12 10.90 -3.48 4.36
N LEU A 13 11.37 -4.72 4.14
CA LEU A 13 12.77 -5.02 3.83
C LEU A 13 13.14 -4.69 2.37
N HIS A 14 12.23 -4.96 1.43
CA HIS A 14 12.49 -4.79 -0.01
C HIS A 14 12.12 -3.41 -0.54
N LEU A 15 11.21 -2.70 0.14
CA LEU A 15 10.75 -1.39 -0.30
C LEU A 15 11.71 -0.27 0.15
N PRO A 16 11.92 0.75 -0.69
CA PRO A 16 12.67 1.93 -0.31
C PRO A 16 11.95 2.71 0.81
N GLU A 17 12.70 3.52 1.53
CA GLU A 17 12.21 4.30 2.69
C GLU A 17 11.09 5.28 2.31
N PHE A 18 11.18 5.81 1.09
CA PHE A 18 10.23 6.75 0.51
C PHE A 18 9.79 6.25 -0.85
N ILE A 19 8.47 6.26 -1.08
CA ILE A 19 7.88 5.72 -2.29
C ILE A 19 7.00 6.79 -2.94
N ALA A 20 7.30 7.16 -4.18
CA ALA A 20 6.42 8.03 -4.95
C ALA A 20 5.11 7.31 -5.26
N ARG A 21 3.97 8.00 -5.15
CA ARG A 21 2.63 7.47 -5.45
C ARG A 21 2.53 6.77 -6.81
N ALA A 22 3.28 7.28 -7.80
CA ALA A 22 3.34 6.72 -9.14
C ALA A 22 4.06 5.36 -9.20
N GLU A 23 5.06 5.15 -8.33
CA GLU A 23 5.88 3.94 -8.28
C GLU A 23 5.27 2.85 -7.38
N VAL A 24 4.37 3.22 -6.45
CA VAL A 24 3.67 2.27 -5.58
C VAL A 24 3.08 1.06 -6.34
N PRO A 25 2.31 1.20 -7.44
CA PRO A 25 1.79 0.05 -8.16
C PRO A 25 2.88 -0.86 -8.70
N THR A 26 4.00 -0.32 -9.16
CA THR A 26 5.13 -1.13 -9.67
C THR A 26 5.83 -1.87 -8.52
N LEU A 27 6.11 -1.17 -7.42
CA LEU A 27 6.84 -1.71 -6.27
C LEU A 27 6.03 -2.75 -5.47
N LEU A 28 4.71 -2.55 -5.37
CA LEU A 28 3.81 -3.51 -4.74
C LEU A 28 3.30 -4.58 -5.72
N GLY A 29 3.87 -4.71 -6.93
CA GLY A 29 3.48 -5.74 -7.88
C GLY A 29 2.01 -5.68 -8.32
N GLY A 30 1.43 -4.49 -8.35
CA GLY A 30 0.05 -4.25 -8.76
C GLY A 30 -0.99 -4.41 -7.65
N MET A 31 -0.59 -4.69 -6.39
CA MET A 31 -1.53 -4.82 -5.26
C MET A 31 -2.37 -3.55 -5.04
N VAL A 32 -1.78 -2.37 -5.28
CA VAL A 32 -2.45 -1.08 -5.09
C VAL A 32 -2.18 -0.16 -6.27
N SER A 33 -3.24 0.35 -6.87
CA SER A 33 -3.14 1.34 -7.94
C SER A 33 -2.88 2.74 -7.40
N ALA A 34 -2.13 3.54 -8.16
CA ALA A 34 -1.92 4.97 -7.87
C ALA A 34 -3.24 5.75 -7.79
N LYS A 35 -4.30 5.32 -8.49
CA LYS A 35 -5.65 5.90 -8.40
C LYS A 35 -6.30 5.65 -7.04
N THR A 36 -6.17 4.44 -6.49
CA THR A 36 -6.67 4.09 -5.15
C THR A 36 -6.04 4.96 -4.08
N LEU A 37 -4.74 5.20 -4.19
CA LEU A 37 -4.03 6.13 -3.30
C LEU A 37 -4.52 7.58 -3.45
N ALA A 38 -4.83 8.04 -4.68
CA ALA A 38 -5.46 9.35 -4.88
C ALA A 38 -6.76 9.48 -4.10
N ASN A 39 -7.58 8.45 -4.23
CA ASN A 39 -8.91 8.47 -3.67
C ASN A 39 -8.83 8.46 -2.15
N ALA A 40 -7.96 7.60 -1.59
CA ALA A 40 -7.70 7.57 -0.15
C ALA A 40 -7.14 8.91 0.36
N ASP A 41 -6.22 9.53 -0.38
CA ASP A 41 -5.67 10.86 -0.09
C ASP A 41 -6.76 11.95 -0.06
N SER A 42 -7.66 11.95 -1.05
CA SER A 42 -8.82 12.86 -1.07
C SER A 42 -9.84 12.60 0.05
N GLN A 43 -9.95 11.36 0.53
CA GLN A 43 -10.83 10.99 1.63
C GLN A 43 -10.18 11.18 3.01
N LEU A 44 -8.95 11.70 3.08
CA LEU A 44 -8.14 11.78 4.31
C LEU A 44 -7.89 10.41 4.97
N GLU A 45 -8.12 9.33 4.23
CA GLU A 45 -7.86 7.95 4.62
C GLU A 45 -6.58 7.42 3.98
N GLY A 46 -5.72 8.29 3.47
CA GLY A 46 -4.46 7.94 2.80
C GLY A 46 -3.32 7.62 3.77
N PRO A 47 -2.12 7.32 3.25
CA PRO A 47 -0.93 7.14 4.08
C PRO A 47 -0.59 8.45 4.81
N GLU A 48 -0.56 8.42 6.14
CA GLU A 48 -0.22 9.59 6.95
C GLU A 48 1.20 10.10 6.69
N GLY A 49 1.44 11.40 6.78
CA GLY A 49 2.77 11.97 6.54
C GLY A 49 3.20 11.91 5.07
N SER A 50 2.25 12.02 4.14
CA SER A 50 2.56 12.21 2.72
C SER A 50 3.28 13.53 2.48
N PHE A 51 4.38 13.49 1.74
CA PHE A 51 5.15 14.68 1.37
C PHE A 51 5.03 14.96 -0.13
N ARG A 52 5.02 16.24 -0.49
CA ARG A 52 5.05 16.64 -1.89
C ARG A 52 6.48 17.00 -2.29
N CYS A 53 7.07 16.20 -3.17
CA CYS A 53 8.34 16.48 -3.80
C CYS A 53 8.08 17.05 -5.21
N GLY A 54 7.97 18.39 -5.30
CA GLY A 54 7.67 19.10 -6.54
C GLY A 54 6.28 18.75 -7.11
N ARG A 55 6.26 18.01 -8.23
CA ARG A 55 5.02 17.53 -8.87
C ARG A 55 4.59 16.14 -8.41
N LYS A 56 5.41 15.44 -7.62
CA LYS A 56 5.16 14.07 -7.15
C LYS A 56 4.75 14.06 -5.69
N VAL A 57 3.79 13.20 -5.34
CA VAL A 57 3.44 12.88 -3.94
C VAL A 57 4.24 11.64 -3.55
N VAL A 58 4.86 11.68 -2.38
CA VAL A 58 5.75 10.65 -1.85
C VAL A 58 5.25 10.24 -0.47
N TYR A 59 5.20 8.94 -0.25
CA TYR A 59 4.75 8.34 1.00
C TYR A 59 5.93 7.68 1.72
N PRO A 60 6.02 7.82 3.05
CA PRO A 60 6.91 7.00 3.87
C PRO A 60 6.51 5.53 3.76
N LYS A 61 7.47 4.61 3.73
CA LYS A 61 7.18 3.18 3.69
C LYS A 61 6.34 2.72 4.89
N GLU A 62 6.62 3.24 6.08
CA GLU A 62 5.90 2.84 7.29
C GLU A 62 4.43 3.27 7.24
N SER A 63 4.17 4.48 6.76
CA SER A 63 2.81 4.99 6.56
C SER A 63 2.06 4.19 5.50
N LEU A 64 2.73 3.86 4.38
CA LEU A 64 2.13 3.05 3.32
C LEU A 64 1.78 1.64 3.82
N LEU A 65 2.68 1.00 4.56
CA LEU A 65 2.46 -0.33 5.13
C LEU A 65 1.37 -0.34 6.20
N ARG A 66 1.32 0.69 7.07
CA ARG A 66 0.24 0.87 8.05
C ARG A 66 -1.12 0.97 7.37
N TRP A 67 -1.18 1.73 6.27
CA TRP A 67 -2.40 1.88 5.46
C TRP A 67 -2.77 0.59 4.71
N LEU A 68 -1.78 -0.18 4.28
CA LEU A 68 -1.98 -1.43 3.54
C LEU A 68 -2.43 -2.58 4.46
N ARG A 69 -1.95 -2.62 5.70
CA ARG A 69 -2.22 -3.68 6.68
C ARG A 69 -3.70 -4.06 6.81
N PRO A 70 -4.66 -3.14 7.03
CA PRO A 70 -6.08 -3.50 7.12
C PRO A 70 -6.70 -3.92 5.78
N ARG A 71 -6.05 -3.64 4.64
CA ARG A 71 -6.53 -3.97 3.29
C ARG A 71 -6.08 -5.34 2.82
N LEU A 72 -5.04 -5.90 3.44
CA LEU A 72 -4.57 -7.26 3.20
C LEU A 72 -5.49 -8.24 3.93
N ALA A 73 -6.56 -8.65 3.26
CA ALA A 73 -7.38 -9.78 3.69
C ALA A 73 -6.90 -11.05 2.96
N MET A 74 -6.70 -12.14 3.69
CA MET A 74 -6.59 -13.46 3.06
C MET A 74 -7.95 -13.82 2.50
N ILE A 75 -8.03 -13.96 1.18
CA ILE A 75 -9.21 -14.57 0.56
C ILE A 75 -9.18 -16.03 1.00
N ARG A 76 -10.08 -16.38 1.93
CA ARG A 76 -10.49 -17.78 2.09
C ARG A 76 -11.29 -18.09 0.85
N GLU A 77 -10.90 -19.11 0.10
CA GLU A 77 -11.72 -19.64 -0.98
C GLU A 77 -13.05 -20.09 -0.36
N ASP A 78 -14.05 -19.22 -0.33
CA ASP A 78 -15.43 -19.63 -0.22
C ASP A 78 -15.96 -19.65 -1.65
N GLY A 79 -16.42 -20.83 -2.04
CA GLY A 79 -16.57 -21.25 -3.41
C GLY A 79 -17.46 -20.35 -4.24
N ASP A 80 -17.16 -20.40 -5.54
CA ASP A 80 -18.10 -20.26 -6.63
C ASP A 80 -19.51 -20.74 -6.23
N ALA A 81 -20.40 -19.79 -5.94
CA ALA A 81 -21.84 -19.98 -6.03
C ALA A 81 -22.35 -18.94 -7.02
N LYS A 82 -22.18 -19.29 -8.30
CA LYS A 82 -22.86 -18.68 -9.43
C LYS A 82 -24.38 -18.85 -9.31
#